data_AF-W1YIE5-F1
#
_entry.id   AF-W1YIE5-F1
#
_cell.length_a   1.000
_cell.length_b   1.000
_cell.length_c   1.000
_cell.angle_alpha   90.00
_cell.angle_beta   90.00
_cell.angle_gamma   90.00
#
_symmetry.space_group_name_H-M   'P 1'
#
loop_
_entity.id
_entity.type
_entity.pdbx_description
1 polymer ?
#
loop_
_entity_poly.entity_id
_entity_poly.type
_entity_poly.pdbx_seq_one_letter_code
_entity_poly.pdbx_strand_id
1 'polypeptide(L)' 'FAVFHPGGSLGRKLLLTVENIMHGGEDNPTVFKGATVRDALFVMTEKGLGATNVIDEEGHLLGLVTDGDVRRGLDS' A
#
# COMPACT_ATOMS: atom_id res chain seq x y z
N PHE A 1 23.23 14.51 -16.68
CA PHE A 1 22.12 14.91 -17.57
C PHE A 1 20.73 14.95 -16.92
N ALA A 2 20.55 14.55 -15.64
CA ALA A 2 19.26 14.71 -14.93
C ALA A 2 19.07 16.07 -14.21
N VAL A 3 20.12 16.90 -14.13
CA VAL A 3 20.14 18.10 -13.26
C VAL A 3 19.50 19.34 -13.92
N PHE A 4 19.44 19.43 -15.25
CA PHE A 4 18.97 20.65 -15.93
C PHE A 4 18.17 20.37 -17.20
N HIS A 5 17.04 19.65 -17.09
CA HIS A 5 16.01 19.79 -18.13
C HIS A 5 15.09 20.97 -17.78
N PRO A 6 15.04 22.01 -18.63
CA PRO A 6 14.30 23.26 -18.37
C PRO A 6 12.77 23.09 -18.33
N GLY A 7 12.27 21.85 -18.44
CA GLY A 7 10.86 21.47 -18.33
C GLY A 7 10.48 20.78 -17.02
N GLY A 8 11.30 20.86 -15.96
CA GLY A 8 10.98 20.68 -14.52
C GLY A 8 10.40 19.34 -14.00
N SER A 9 9.60 18.63 -14.80
CA SER A 9 8.87 17.41 -14.41
C SER A 9 9.62 16.14 -14.77
N LEU A 10 10.36 16.12 -15.89
CA LEU A 10 11.07 14.92 -16.37
C LEU A 10 12.28 14.57 -15.50
N GLY A 11 13.09 15.57 -15.13
CA GLY A 11 14.22 15.37 -14.19
C GLY A 11 13.76 14.91 -12.81
N ARG A 12 12.59 15.40 -12.35
CA ARG A 12 11.98 14.97 -11.08
C ARG A 12 11.53 13.51 -11.12
N LYS A 13 10.89 13.07 -12.23
CA LYS A 13 10.48 11.67 -12.44
C LYS A 13 11.66 10.69 -12.51
N LEU A 14 12.81 11.14 -13.01
CA LEU A 14 14.02 10.30 -13.10
C LEU A 14 14.75 10.16 -11.75
N LEU A 15 14.46 11.01 -10.76
CA LEU A 15 15.06 10.97 -9.41
C LEU A 15 14.09 10.48 -8.33
N LEU A 16 12.81 10.27 -8.67
CA LEU A 16 11.79 9.79 -7.74
C LEU A 16 12.05 8.32 -7.38
N THR A 17 12.23 8.05 -6.09
CA THR A 17 12.34 6.69 -5.55
C THR A 17 11.02 6.25 -4.90
N VAL A 18 10.84 4.95 -4.67
CA VAL A 18 9.67 4.40 -3.96
C VAL A 18 9.52 5.04 -2.58
N GLU A 19 10.61 5.16 -1.84
CA GLU A 19 10.63 5.78 -0.51
C GLU A 19 10.09 7.23 -0.52
N ASN A 20 10.27 7.96 -1.63
CA ASN A 20 9.80 9.34 -1.73
C ASN A 20 8.29 9.46 -2.00
N ILE A 21 7.62 8.39 -2.40
CA ILE A 21 6.22 8.43 -2.85
C ILE A 21 5.31 7.40 -2.21
N MET A 22 5.87 6.42 -1.49
CA MET A 22 5.08 5.39 -0.83
C MET A 22 4.29 5.97 0.34
N HIS A 23 3.13 5.36 0.63
CA HIS A 23 2.41 5.60 1.87
C HIS A 23 3.14 4.86 3.01
N GLY A 24 3.69 5.60 3.96
CA GLY A 24 4.45 5.08 5.09
C GLY A 24 3.81 5.43 6.43
N GLY A 25 4.28 4.80 7.51
CA GLY A 25 3.76 5.04 8.86
C GLY A 25 2.26 4.79 8.95
N GLU A 26 1.51 5.74 9.53
CA GLU A 26 0.06 5.67 9.72
C GLU A 26 -0.75 5.65 8.40
N ASP A 27 -0.14 6.08 7.29
CA ASP A 27 -0.79 6.04 5.97
C ASP A 27 -0.62 4.68 5.28
N ASN A 28 0.26 3.81 5.79
CA ASN A 28 0.47 2.47 5.25
C ASN A 28 -0.66 1.52 5.71
N PRO A 29 -1.56 1.05 4.82
CA PRO A 29 -2.69 0.20 5.20
C PRO A 29 -2.17 -1.12 5.74
N THR A 30 -2.46 -1.37 7.00
CA THR A 30 -1.93 -2.53 7.73
C THR A 30 -2.96 -3.05 8.72
N VAL A 31 -3.06 -4.38 8.83
CA VAL A 31 -3.83 -5.08 9.87
C VAL A 31 -2.97 -6.17 10.51
N PHE A 32 -3.25 -6.51 11.76
CA PHE A 32 -2.58 -7.62 12.43
C PHE A 32 -3.12 -8.98 11.96
N LYS A 33 -2.28 -10.00 12.08
CA LYS A 33 -2.68 -11.40 11.94
C LYS A 33 -3.91 -11.70 12.81
N GLY A 34 -4.91 -12.33 12.20
CA GLY A 34 -6.16 -12.67 12.88
C GLY A 34 -7.26 -11.61 12.75
N ALA A 35 -6.96 -10.45 12.17
CA ALA A 35 -7.98 -9.49 11.75
C ALA A 35 -9.00 -10.14 10.79
N THR A 36 -10.25 -9.70 10.88
CA THR A 36 -11.29 -10.21 9.99
C THR A 36 -11.18 -9.58 8.60
N VAL A 37 -11.79 -10.22 7.60
CA VAL A 37 -11.92 -9.65 6.25
C VAL A 37 -12.62 -8.28 6.30
N ARG A 38 -13.58 -8.09 7.23
CA ARG A 38 -14.25 -6.80 7.42
C ARG A 38 -13.27 -5.72 7.88
N ASP A 39 -12.39 -6.03 8.82
CA ASP A 39 -11.40 -5.07 9.32
C ASP A 39 -10.44 -4.66 8.20
N ALA A 40 -10.00 -5.64 7.40
CA ALA A 40 -9.17 -5.40 6.23
C ALA A 40 -9.86 -4.47 5.21
N LEU A 41 -11.14 -4.70 4.90
CA LEU A 41 -11.92 -3.84 3.99
C LEU A 41 -12.08 -2.41 4.53
N PHE A 42 -12.27 -2.23 5.84
CA PHE A 42 -12.35 -0.91 6.46
C PHE A 42 -11.04 -0.14 6.26
N VAL A 43 -9.90 -0.76 6.55
CA VAL A 43 -8.57 -0.14 6.37
C VAL A 43 -8.31 0.19 4.90
N MET A 44 -8.62 -0.71 3.97
CA MET A 44 -8.48 -0.46 2.53
C MET A 44 -9.31 0.74 2.07
N THR A 45 -10.54 0.86 2.59
CA THR A 45 -11.45 1.96 2.27
C THR A 45 -10.97 3.28 2.86
N GLU A 46 -10.54 3.26 4.13
CA GLU A 46 -10.04 4.46 4.83
C GLU A 46 -8.79 5.03 4.15
N LYS A 47 -7.87 4.16 3.75
CA LYS A 47 -6.61 4.59 3.10
C LYS A 47 -6.75 4.76 1.59
N GLY A 48 -7.80 4.21 0.97
CA GLY A 48 -8.11 4.37 -0.46
C GLY A 48 -7.17 3.64 -1.41
N LEU A 49 -6.51 2.57 -0.96
CA LEU A 49 -5.44 1.89 -1.70
C LEU A 49 -5.84 0.51 -2.27
N GLY A 50 -7.01 -0.01 -1.90
CA GLY A 50 -7.55 -1.29 -2.42
C GLY A 50 -6.74 -2.53 -2.04
N ALA A 51 -5.76 -2.38 -1.14
CA ALA A 51 -4.96 -3.44 -0.58
C ALA A 51 -4.49 -3.06 0.83
N THR A 52 -4.21 -4.07 1.67
CA THR A 52 -3.68 -3.90 3.02
C THR A 52 -2.67 -4.98 3.35
N ASN A 53 -1.63 -4.61 4.09
CA ASN A 53 -0.64 -5.54 4.61
C ASN A 53 -1.19 -6.31 5.80
N VAL A 54 -0.81 -7.57 5.93
CA VAL A 54 -1.04 -8.38 7.14
C VAL A 54 0.30 -8.56 7.84
N ILE A 55 0.40 -8.13 9.10
CA ILE A 55 1.64 -8.19 9.89
C ILE A 55 1.51 -9.08 11.14
N ASP A 56 2.63 -9.56 11.66
CA ASP A 56 2.70 -10.15 13.01
C ASP A 56 2.75 -9.06 14.10
N GLU A 57 2.85 -9.49 15.36
CA GLU A 57 2.89 -8.58 16.53
C GLU A 57 4.19 -7.76 16.57
N GLU A 58 5.27 -8.27 15.97
CA GLU A 58 6.55 -7.60 15.82
C GLU A 58 6.59 -6.63 14.63
N GLY A 59 5.53 -6.57 13.82
CA GLY A 59 5.42 -5.69 12.66
C GLY A 59 6.03 -6.24 11.37
N HIS A 60 6.42 -7.52 11.32
CA HIS A 60 6.90 -8.14 10.11
C HIS A 60 5.75 -8.49 9.16
N LEU A 61 5.99 -8.27 7.87
CA LEU A 61 5.04 -8.61 6.81
C LEU A 61 4.83 -10.12 6.71
N LEU A 62 3.59 -10.55 6.91
CA LEU A 62 3.15 -11.94 6.68
C LEU A 62 2.51 -12.12 5.31
N GLY A 63 1.87 -11.08 4.77
CA GLY A 63 1.22 -11.13 3.48
C GLY A 63 0.46 -9.86 3.11
N LEU A 64 -0.24 -9.91 1.97
CA LEU A 64 -1.04 -8.83 1.42
C LEU A 64 -2.42 -9.38 1.06
N VAL A 65 -3.46 -8.58 1.29
CA VAL A 65 -4.82 -8.86 0.81
C VAL A 65 -5.27 -7.69 -0.04
N THR A 66 -5.95 -7.98 -1.16
CA THR A 66 -6.54 -6.98 -2.06
C THR A 66 -8.06 -7.11 -2.09
N ASP A 67 -8.77 -6.05 -2.50
CA ASP A 67 -10.22 -6.13 -2.79
C ASP A 67 -10.56 -7.26 -3.77
N GLY A 68 -9.64 -7.52 -4.71
CA GLY A 68 -9.76 -8.61 -5.66
C GLY A 68 -9.72 -10.00 -5.01
N ASP A 69 -8.91 -10.19 -3.98
CA ASP A 69 -8.86 -11.45 -3.21
C ASP A 69 -10.16 -11.66 -2.45
N VAL A 70 -10.67 -10.61 -1.80
CA VAL A 70 -11.95 -10.65 -1.10
C VAL A 70 -13.08 -11.05 -2.07
N ARG A 71 -13.16 -10.39 -3.22
CA ARG A 71 -14.16 -10.72 -4.24
C ARG A 71 -14.03 -12.17 -4.70
N ARG A 72 -12.81 -12.61 -5.05
CA ARG A 72 -12.56 -14.00 -5.50
C ARG A 72 -12.94 -15.04 -4.44
N GLY A 73 -12.74 -14.75 -3.16
CA GLY A 73 -13.10 -15.65 -2.07
C GLY A 73 -14.59 -15.70 -1.75
N LEU A 74 -15.39 -14.73 -2.23
CA LEU A 74 -16.85 -14.77 -2.13
C LEU A 74 -17.50 -15.50 -3.31
N ASP A 75 -16.83 -15.55 -4.45
CA ASP A 75 -17.29 -16.23 -5.68
C ASP A 75 -17.00 -17.75 -5.67
N SER A 76 -16.35 -18.27 -4.61
CA SER A 76 -15.87 -19.65 -4.48
C SER A 76 -16.69 -20.52 -3.53
#